data_AF-A0A527ISB7-F1
#
_entry.id   AF-A0A527ISB7-F1
#
_cell.length_a   1.000
_cell.length_b   1.000
_cell.length_c   1.000
_cell.angle_alpha   90.00
_cell.angle_beta   90.00
_cell.angle_gamma   90.00
#
_symmetry.space_group_name_H-M   'P 1'
#
loop_
_entity.id
_entity.type
_entity.pdbx_description
1 polymer ?
#
loop_
_entity_poly.entity_id
_entity_poly.type
_entity_poly.pdbx_seq_one_letter_code
_entity_poly.pdbx_strand_id
1 'polypeptide(L)'
;MPDVKWAMKASEFINCNCAYGCPCQFNAMPTYGFCQAVAGMEIESGHHGDTKLDGLRFVGIFRWPGAIHQGGGEAAVVIDERATEAQRGALLRILGGLDTEPGATIFQGFSTTLEKFHDPIFAPIEFKIDVDARTSQLHVEGITD
;
A
#
# COMPACT_ATOMS: atom_id res chain seq x y z
N MET A 1 11.33 7.83 -18.77
CA MET A 1 11.66 6.75 -17.84
C MET A 1 12.07 7.37 -16.52
N PRO A 2 11.64 6.85 -15.37
CA PRO A 2 12.11 7.36 -14.09
C PRO A 2 13.61 7.11 -13.99
N ASP A 3 14.35 8.15 -13.59
CA ASP A 3 15.82 8.11 -13.51
C ASP A 3 16.31 7.17 -12.40
N VAL A 4 15.45 6.88 -11.41
CA VAL A 4 15.79 6.05 -10.25
C VAL A 4 15.30 4.61 -10.44
N LYS A 5 16.24 3.67 -10.39
CA LYS A 5 15.93 2.23 -10.36
C LYS A 5 15.60 1.79 -8.94
N TRP A 6 14.54 1.02 -8.80
CA TRP A 6 14.13 0.45 -7.52
C TRP A 6 13.52 -0.94 -7.75
N ALA A 7 13.58 -1.75 -6.69
CA ALA A 7 12.94 -3.05 -6.64
C ALA A 7 12.55 -3.35 -5.19
N MET A 8 11.47 -4.09 -5.01
CA MET A 8 10.97 -4.47 -3.69
C MET A 8 10.40 -5.88 -3.75
N LYS A 9 10.87 -6.74 -2.86
CA LYS A 9 10.26 -8.02 -2.52
C LYS A 9 9.65 -7.88 -1.14
N ALA A 10 8.35 -8.10 -1.03
CA ALA A 10 7.62 -7.97 0.21
C ALA A 10 6.61 -9.10 0.37
N SER A 11 6.33 -9.44 1.63
CA SER A 11 5.18 -10.23 2.01
C SER A 11 3.99 -9.30 2.30
N GLU A 12 2.86 -9.57 1.67
CA GLU A 12 1.66 -8.73 1.72
C GLU A 12 0.49 -9.44 2.40
N PHE A 13 -0.22 -8.71 3.27
CA PHE A 13 -1.58 -9.04 3.66
C PHE A 13 -2.51 -7.90 3.27
N ILE A 14 -3.62 -8.24 2.61
CA ILE A 14 -4.68 -7.28 2.29
C ILE A 14 -6.03 -7.76 2.85
N ASN A 15 -6.75 -6.84 3.48
CA ASN A 15 -8.13 -7.02 3.88
C ASN A 15 -8.99 -5.94 3.23
N CYS A 16 -10.11 -6.36 2.65
CA CYS A 16 -11.07 -5.49 1.98
C CYS A 16 -12.47 -5.78 2.52
N ASN A 17 -13.31 -4.75 2.54
CA ASN A 17 -14.70 -4.88 2.96
C ASN A 17 -15.51 -5.82 2.07
N CYS A 18 -15.10 -6.05 0.82
CA CYS A 18 -15.87 -6.80 -0.18
C CYS A 18 -15.88 -8.31 0.04
N ALA A 19 -16.79 -9.00 -0.67
CA ALA A 19 -16.79 -10.45 -0.80
C ALA A 19 -15.45 -10.97 -1.37
N TYR A 20 -15.21 -12.26 -1.18
CA TYR A 20 -13.96 -12.93 -1.56
C TYR A 20 -13.52 -12.58 -2.99
N GLY A 21 -12.22 -12.32 -3.13
CA GLY A 21 -11.59 -12.02 -4.41
C GLY A 21 -11.74 -10.57 -4.89
N CYS A 22 -12.34 -9.67 -4.10
CA CYS A 22 -12.57 -8.26 -4.47
C CYS A 22 -13.23 -8.15 -5.86
N PRO A 23 -14.57 -8.21 -5.97
CA PRO A 23 -15.26 -8.36 -7.27
C PRO A 23 -14.84 -7.38 -8.36
N CYS A 24 -14.38 -6.17 -8.00
CA CYS A 24 -13.83 -5.17 -8.91
C CYS A 24 -12.60 -5.63 -9.71
N GLN A 25 -11.80 -6.57 -9.20
CA GLN A 25 -10.69 -7.20 -9.93
C GLN A 25 -11.17 -7.98 -11.17
N PHE A 26 -12.45 -8.38 -11.17
CA PHE A 26 -13.08 -9.15 -12.24
C PHE A 26 -14.20 -8.35 -12.94
N ASN A 27 -14.07 -7.02 -12.98
CA ASN A 27 -15.02 -6.08 -13.61
C ASN A 27 -16.43 -6.08 -13.00
N ALA A 28 -16.61 -6.61 -11.78
CA ALA A 28 -17.86 -6.47 -11.05
C ALA A 28 -17.85 -5.24 -10.12
N MET A 29 -19.01 -4.84 -9.63
CA MET A 29 -19.12 -3.71 -8.69
C MET A 29 -18.69 -4.13 -7.26
N PRO A 30 -18.22 -3.19 -6.41
CA PRO A 30 -17.94 -3.46 -5.01
C PRO A 30 -19.19 -4.02 -4.30
N THR A 31 -19.00 -4.98 -3.41
CA THR A 31 -20.09 -5.72 -2.75
C THR A 31 -21.07 -4.81 -2.03
N TYR A 32 -20.59 -3.72 -1.42
CA TYR A 32 -21.39 -2.79 -0.63
C TYR A 32 -21.59 -1.44 -1.34
N GLY A 33 -21.27 -1.36 -2.64
CA GLY A 33 -21.33 -0.12 -3.41
C GLY A 33 -20.15 0.83 -3.20
N PHE A 34 -19.28 0.58 -2.23
CA PHE A 34 -18.05 1.33 -1.95
C PHE A 34 -16.88 0.38 -1.64
N CYS A 35 -15.64 0.87 -1.74
CA CYS A 35 -14.43 0.10 -1.48
C CYS A 35 -13.70 0.65 -0.24
N GLN A 36 -13.34 -0.22 0.69
CA GLN A 36 -12.43 0.09 1.80
C GLN A 36 -11.46 -1.05 1.97
N ALA A 37 -10.17 -0.73 2.11
CA ALA A 37 -9.13 -1.74 2.25
C ALA A 37 -8.00 -1.27 3.15
N VAL A 38 -7.36 -2.23 3.81
CA VAL A 38 -6.08 -2.07 4.50
C VAL A 38 -5.11 -3.11 3.96
N ALA A 39 -3.89 -2.70 3.64
CA ALA A 39 -2.83 -3.55 3.15
C ALA A 39 -1.57 -3.36 4.01
N GLY A 40 -1.12 -4.42 4.67
CA GLY A 40 0.13 -4.45 5.42
C GLY A 40 1.22 -5.13 4.61
N MET A 41 2.41 -4.54 4.60
CA MET A 41 3.57 -5.00 3.84
C MET A 41 4.80 -5.08 4.73
N GLU A 42 5.55 -6.18 4.62
CA GLU A 42 6.90 -6.32 5.17
C GLU A 42 7.90 -6.51 4.04
N ILE A 43 8.85 -5.58 3.92
CA ILE A 43 9.87 -5.60 2.87
C ILE A 43 10.97 -6.58 3.29
N GLU A 44 11.03 -7.73 2.63
CA GLU A 44 12.09 -8.72 2.83
C GLU A 44 13.42 -8.22 2.27
N SER A 45 13.39 -7.63 1.08
CA SER A 45 14.56 -7.03 0.44
C SER A 45 14.13 -5.99 -0.60
N GLY A 46 14.81 -4.86 -0.66
CA GLY A 46 14.52 -3.84 -1.65
C GLY A 46 15.43 -2.62 -1.58
N HIS A 47 15.40 -1.83 -2.64
CA HIS A 47 16.15 -0.58 -2.71
C HIS A 47 15.42 0.44 -3.58
N HIS A 48 15.74 1.71 -3.37
CA HIS A 48 15.37 2.83 -4.24
C HIS A 48 16.61 3.70 -4.47
N GLY A 49 17.18 3.60 -5.68
CA GLY A 49 18.54 4.07 -5.92
C GLY A 49 19.51 3.38 -4.96
N ASP A 50 20.26 4.17 -4.20
CA ASP A 50 21.20 3.69 -3.17
C ASP A 50 20.55 3.48 -1.79
N THR A 51 19.26 3.80 -1.64
CA THR A 51 18.55 3.69 -0.36
C THR A 51 18.03 2.26 -0.17
N LYS A 52 18.53 1.55 0.83
CA LYS A 52 18.01 0.22 1.21
C LYS A 52 16.67 0.33 1.95
N LEU A 53 15.77 -0.60 1.66
CA LEU A 53 14.42 -0.65 2.25
C LEU A 53 14.17 -1.92 3.08
N ASP A 54 15.15 -2.83 3.15
CA ASP A 54 15.08 -4.11 3.84
C ASP A 54 14.58 -3.98 5.29
N GLY A 55 13.64 -4.85 5.68
CA GLY A 55 13.11 -4.96 7.03
C GLY A 55 12.15 -3.85 7.45
N LEU A 56 11.88 -2.87 6.59
CA LEU A 56 10.86 -1.87 6.82
C LEU A 56 9.47 -2.42 6.51
N ARG A 57 8.49 -1.85 7.20
CA ARG A 57 7.07 -2.12 7.00
C ARG A 57 6.36 -0.86 6.52
N PHE A 58 5.25 -1.06 5.84
CA PHE A 58 4.30 0.02 5.60
C PHE A 58 2.87 -0.53 5.54
N VAL A 59 1.92 0.35 5.78
CA VAL A 59 0.49 0.08 5.68
C VAL A 59 -0.14 1.05 4.70
N GLY A 60 -0.88 0.55 3.73
CA GLY A 60 -1.78 1.34 2.90
C GLY A 60 -3.20 1.25 3.43
N ILE A 61 -3.87 2.38 3.59
CA ILE A 61 -5.28 2.48 4.00
C ILE A 61 -6.01 3.20 2.91
N PHE A 62 -7.10 2.61 2.41
CA PHE A 62 -7.76 3.10 1.22
C PHE A 62 -9.27 3.16 1.36
N ARG A 63 -9.87 4.14 0.68
CA ARG A 63 -11.31 4.30 0.55
C ARG A 63 -11.66 4.84 -0.83
N TRP A 64 -12.66 4.25 -1.48
CA TRP A 64 -13.35 4.84 -2.63
C TRP A 64 -14.86 4.87 -2.39
N PRO A 65 -15.56 5.91 -2.88
CA PRO A 65 -17.02 5.99 -2.79
C PRO A 65 -17.73 4.96 -3.68
N GLY A 66 -17.02 4.39 -4.66
CA GLY A 66 -17.52 3.44 -5.66
C GLY A 66 -16.48 2.39 -6.04
N ALA A 67 -16.54 1.93 -7.29
CA ALA A 67 -15.50 1.06 -7.83
C ALA A 67 -14.18 1.84 -8.01
N ILE A 68 -13.04 1.18 -7.79
CA ILE A 68 -11.71 1.83 -7.83
C ILE A 68 -11.49 2.59 -9.15
N HIS A 69 -11.84 1.99 -10.29
CA HIS A 69 -11.68 2.61 -11.61
C HIS A 69 -12.59 3.82 -11.88
N GLN A 70 -13.58 4.09 -11.02
CA GLN A 70 -14.43 5.28 -11.11
C GLN A 70 -13.80 6.51 -10.45
N GLY A 71 -12.66 6.35 -9.78
CA GLY A 71 -11.96 7.45 -9.11
C GLY A 71 -12.61 7.89 -7.80
N GLY A 72 -12.29 9.10 -7.34
CA GLY A 72 -12.78 9.63 -6.06
C GLY A 72 -12.10 9.01 -4.84
N GLY A 73 -10.96 8.35 -5.03
CA GLY A 73 -10.29 7.62 -3.97
C GLY A 73 -9.55 8.50 -2.97
N GLU A 74 -9.43 8.01 -1.75
CA GLU A 74 -8.58 8.56 -0.72
C GLU A 74 -7.64 7.47 -0.20
N ALA A 75 -6.38 7.84 0.04
CA ALA A 75 -5.41 6.94 0.64
C ALA A 75 -4.61 7.63 1.75
N ALA A 76 -4.31 6.88 2.81
CA ALA A 76 -3.31 7.23 3.80
C ALA A 76 -2.27 6.11 3.86
N VAL A 77 -1.05 6.46 4.25
CA VAL A 77 0.02 5.48 4.45
C VAL A 77 0.63 5.62 5.84
N VAL A 78 0.87 4.48 6.47
CA VAL A 78 1.72 4.38 7.65
C VAL A 78 3.05 3.82 7.20
N ILE A 79 4.14 4.51 7.50
CA ILE A 79 5.50 4.03 7.28
C ILE A 79 6.11 3.74 8.64
N ASP A 80 6.83 2.63 8.73
CA ASP A 80 7.54 2.21 9.93
C ASP A 80 8.38 3.37 10.51
N GLU A 81 8.18 3.69 11.78
CA GLU A 81 8.88 4.79 12.45
C GLU A 81 10.41 4.67 12.38
N ARG A 82 10.93 3.43 12.26
CA ARG A 82 12.36 3.12 12.14
C ARG A 82 12.96 3.60 10.81
N ALA A 83 12.12 3.94 9.84
CA ALA A 83 12.58 4.45 8.54
C ALA A 83 13.27 5.80 8.72
N THR A 84 14.46 5.92 8.14
CA THR A 84 15.18 7.19 7.98
C THR A 84 14.46 8.12 7.00
N GLU A 85 14.77 9.41 7.03
CA GLU A 85 14.20 10.39 6.09
C GLU A 85 14.38 10.00 4.61
N ALA A 86 15.53 9.44 4.24
CA ALA A 86 15.76 8.95 2.88
C ALA A 86 14.82 7.78 2.53
N GLN A 87 14.62 6.85 3.46
CA GLN A 87 13.72 5.70 3.28
C GLN A 87 12.25 6.12 3.23
N ARG A 88 11.84 7.07 4.08
CA ARG A 88 10.50 7.68 4.04
C ARG A 88 10.25 8.32 2.69
N GLY A 89 11.18 9.15 2.21
CA GLY A 89 11.09 9.76 0.89
C GLY A 89 10.99 8.73 -0.24
N ALA A 90 11.84 7.70 -0.22
CA ALA A 90 11.81 6.60 -1.19
C ALA A 90 10.45 5.88 -1.20
N LEU A 91 9.94 5.47 -0.04
CA LEU A 91 8.66 4.79 0.07
C LEU A 91 7.51 5.68 -0.42
N LEU A 92 7.46 6.95 -0.03
CA LEU A 92 6.41 7.86 -0.49
C LEU A 92 6.41 8.04 -2.01
N ARG A 93 7.59 8.06 -2.66
CA ARG A 93 7.67 8.12 -4.12
C ARG A 93 7.22 6.83 -4.79
N ILE A 94 7.56 5.68 -4.24
CA ILE A 94 7.10 4.37 -4.73
C ILE A 94 5.58 4.25 -4.57
N LEU A 95 5.06 4.47 -3.37
CA LEU A 95 3.65 4.31 -3.01
C LEU A 95 2.75 5.36 -3.70
N GLY A 96 3.28 6.55 -3.96
CA GLY A 96 2.61 7.57 -4.79
C GLY A 96 2.68 7.29 -6.30
N GLY A 97 3.39 6.25 -6.73
CA GLY A 97 3.53 5.87 -8.14
C GLY A 97 4.37 6.85 -8.96
N LEU A 98 5.31 7.57 -8.35
CA LEU A 98 6.09 8.63 -8.99
C LEU A 98 7.32 8.12 -9.76
N ASP A 99 7.95 7.05 -9.27
CA ASP A 99 9.19 6.51 -9.86
C ASP A 99 8.95 5.25 -10.69
N THR A 100 7.97 5.28 -11.58
CA THR A 100 7.63 4.13 -12.41
C THR A 100 7.10 4.58 -13.76
N GLU A 101 7.16 3.71 -14.77
CA GLU A 101 6.47 3.99 -16.02
C GLU A 101 4.95 3.97 -15.80
N PRO A 102 4.17 4.80 -16.50
CA PRO A 102 2.71 4.76 -16.40
C PRO A 102 2.15 3.35 -16.62
N GLY A 103 1.33 2.89 -15.68
CA GLY A 103 0.69 1.57 -15.70
C GLY A 103 1.59 0.39 -15.33
N ALA A 104 2.88 0.60 -15.03
CA ALA A 104 3.81 -0.52 -14.80
C ALA A 104 3.72 -1.14 -13.40
N THR A 105 3.17 -0.42 -12.42
CA THR A 105 3.05 -0.90 -11.03
C THR A 105 1.65 -0.64 -10.47
N ILE A 106 1.26 -1.48 -9.50
CA ILE A 106 -0.01 -1.32 -8.79
C ILE A 106 -0.11 0.05 -8.12
N PHE A 107 0.97 0.57 -7.55
CA PHE A 107 1.00 1.88 -6.89
C PHE A 107 0.63 3.01 -7.85
N GLN A 108 1.18 3.00 -9.07
CA GLN A 108 0.85 4.02 -10.07
C GLN A 108 -0.57 3.84 -10.60
N GLY A 109 -1.01 2.60 -10.85
CA GLY A 109 -2.39 2.35 -11.24
C GLY A 109 -3.39 2.91 -10.22
N PHE A 110 -3.13 2.66 -8.93
CA PHE A 110 -3.96 3.18 -7.84
C PHE A 110 -3.87 4.70 -7.72
N SER A 111 -2.67 5.30 -7.82
CA SER A 111 -2.50 6.75 -7.66
C SER A 111 -3.30 7.55 -8.69
N THR A 112 -3.52 7.02 -9.90
CA THR A 112 -4.38 7.67 -10.91
C THR A 112 -5.87 7.72 -10.53
N THR A 113 -6.31 6.96 -9.53
CA THR A 113 -7.71 6.89 -9.08
C THR A 113 -7.95 7.65 -7.77
N LEU A 114 -6.90 8.17 -7.16
CA LEU A 114 -6.96 8.92 -5.91
C LEU A 114 -7.18 10.41 -6.19
N GLU A 115 -8.15 11.00 -5.51
CA GLU A 115 -8.30 12.45 -5.42
C GLU A 115 -7.53 13.02 -4.23
N LYS A 116 -7.33 12.22 -3.18
CA LYS A 116 -6.62 12.65 -1.98
C LYS A 116 -5.63 11.60 -1.50
N PHE A 117 -4.39 12.03 -1.34
CA PHE A 117 -3.38 11.30 -0.58
C PHE A 117 -3.13 12.08 0.71
N HIS A 118 -3.51 11.52 1.85
CA HIS A 118 -3.36 12.16 3.16
C HIS A 118 -1.89 12.21 3.58
N ASP A 119 -1.57 13.09 4.53
CA ASP A 119 -0.22 13.19 5.07
C ASP A 119 0.22 11.83 5.65
N PRO A 120 1.47 11.42 5.43
CA PRO A 120 1.95 10.13 5.89
C PRO A 120 2.09 10.10 7.41
N ILE A 121 1.81 8.94 7.96
CA ILE A 121 1.93 8.65 9.39
C ILE A 121 3.20 7.85 9.60
N PHE A 122 4.03 8.24 10.56
CA PHE A 122 5.19 7.47 10.99
C PHE A 122 4.93 6.89 12.37
N ALA A 123 4.81 5.57 12.47
CA ALA A 123 4.40 4.89 13.69
C ALA A 123 4.99 3.46 13.78
N PRO A 124 5.04 2.85 14.98
CA PRO A 124 5.31 1.43 15.10
C PRO A 124 4.28 0.61 14.33
N ILE A 125 4.74 -0.42 13.60
CA ILE A 125 3.86 -1.34 12.86
C ILE A 125 4.10 -2.76 13.37
N GLU A 126 3.12 -3.31 14.07
CA GLU A 126 3.10 -4.71 14.45
C GLU A 126 2.46 -5.52 13.32
N PHE A 127 3.30 -6.24 12.59
CA PHE A 127 2.84 -7.09 11.49
C PHE A 127 3.42 -8.50 11.63
N LYS A 128 2.54 -9.49 11.53
CA LYS A 128 2.87 -10.92 11.47
C LYS A 128 2.11 -11.50 10.29
N ILE A 129 2.81 -12.28 9.48
CA ILE A 129 2.21 -13.00 8.36
C ILE A 129 2.80 -14.41 8.30
N ASP A 130 1.91 -15.39 8.17
CA ASP A 130 2.24 -16.78 7.87
C ASP A 130 1.46 -17.17 6.61
N VAL A 131 2.16 -17.20 5.49
CA VAL A 131 1.58 -17.45 4.17
C VAL A 131 1.11 -18.90 4.04
N ASP A 132 1.83 -19.85 4.62
CA ASP A 132 1.51 -21.27 4.55
C ASP A 132 0.26 -21.59 5.39
N ALA A 133 0.18 -21.02 6.60
CA ALA A 133 -1.00 -21.14 7.46
C ALA A 133 -2.16 -20.24 7.03
N ARG A 134 -1.92 -19.27 6.12
CA ARG A 134 -2.89 -18.26 5.67
C ARG A 134 -3.44 -17.41 6.81
N THR A 135 -2.56 -17.03 7.72
CA THR A 135 -2.89 -16.18 8.87
C THR A 135 -2.06 -14.91 8.87
N SER A 136 -2.64 -13.82 9.33
CA SER A 136 -1.94 -12.56 9.52
C SER A 136 -2.51 -11.79 10.71
N GLN A 137 -1.71 -10.87 11.21
CA GLN A 137 -2.13 -9.86 12.17
C GLN A 137 -1.43 -8.55 11.80
N LEU A 138 -2.20 -7.48 11.71
CA LEU A 138 -1.72 -6.14 11.48
C LEU A 138 -2.28 -5.22 12.56
N HIS A 139 -1.42 -4.58 13.32
CA HIS A 139 -1.80 -3.63 14.36
C HIS A 139 -0.90 -2.38 14.30
N VAL A 140 -1.54 -1.23 14.29
CA VAL A 140 -0.95 0.10 14.39
C VAL A 140 -1.79 0.87 15.38
N GLU A 141 -1.21 1.22 16.53
CA GLU A 141 -1.94 1.84 17.63
C GLU A 141 -2.71 3.09 17.18
N GLY A 142 -4.02 3.12 17.45
CA GLY A 142 -4.90 4.24 17.10
C GLY A 142 -5.27 4.35 15.62
N ILE A 143 -4.84 3.39 14.78
CA ILE A 143 -5.08 3.40 13.32
C ILE A 143 -5.75 2.11 12.86
N THR A 144 -5.28 0.94 13.30
CA THR A 144 -5.89 -0.37 12.98
C THR A 144 -6.13 -1.18 14.25
N ASP A 145 -7.31 -1.78 14.37
CA ASP A 145 -7.72 -2.64 15.49
C ASP A 145 -7.54 -4.13 15.19
#